data_AF-A0A9Q0ZZF6-F1
#
_entry.id   AF-A0A9Q0ZZF6-F1
#
_cell.length_a   1.000
_cell.length_b   1.000
_cell.length_c   1.000
_cell.angle_alpha   90.00
_cell.angle_beta   90.00
_cell.angle_gamma   90.00
#
_symmetry.space_group_name_H-M   'P 1'
#
loop_
_entity.id
_entity.type
_entity.pdbx_description
1 polymer ?
#
loop_
_entity_poly.entity_id
_entity_poly.type
_entity_poly.pdbx_seq_one_letter_code
_entity_poly.pdbx_strand_id
1 'polypeptide(L)'
;MDSNGRDGIKVDKGYDSEDDHDHKKKNKKEEQIEELSVERMFENQEVPSWRNQLTLRAFVVSFLLSILFSVIVMKLNLTTGIIPSLNVSAGLLGFFFVKTWTKFLEKSGLLKQPFTRQENTVIQTCVVASSGIAFSGGFGSYMFGMSEAVARQSTEHTDAFKNPSLSWMIGFLFVVSFLGLFSVVPLRKVMIIDFKLTYPSGTATAYLINSFHTPAGAKLARKQVRALGKFFSFSFLWGFFQWFYTAGDGCGFVEFPSLGLKAYENKFFFDFSATYVGVGMICPYIINISVLLGGILSWGLMWPLIDTKKGDWYSADLKPSSLHGLQGYKVFIAIAMILGDGLYNFIKVLSRTLTALFFQLRGRDATGALPIADRSTPETSRISYDDQRRTRLFLKDQIPTWFAVAGYVAIAAVSTATVPQIFP
;
A
#
# COMPACT_ATOMS: atom_id res chain seq x y z
N MET A 1 65.73 -26.01 -45.31
CA MET A 1 64.57 -26.92 -45.45
C MET A 1 63.53 -26.44 -44.44
N ASP A 2 63.00 -25.23 -44.62
CA ASP A 2 61.89 -24.87 -45.54
C ASP A 2 60.57 -25.50 -45.07
N SER A 3 59.42 -24.84 -44.95
CA SER A 3 58.98 -23.44 -45.00
C SER A 3 57.49 -23.44 -44.58
N ASN A 4 56.99 -22.34 -44.01
CA ASN A 4 55.58 -21.83 -44.01
C ASN A 4 54.42 -22.75 -43.55
N GLY A 5 53.42 -22.31 -42.78
CA GLY A 5 53.04 -20.98 -42.29
C GLY A 5 51.52 -20.95 -42.04
N ARG A 6 51.04 -20.26 -40.99
CA ARG A 6 49.88 -19.34 -41.01
C ARG A 6 49.46 -18.89 -39.62
N ASP A 7 49.24 -17.59 -39.55
CA ASP A 7 48.91 -16.75 -38.42
C ASP A 7 47.52 -17.00 -37.81
N GLY A 8 47.45 -16.85 -36.48
CA GLY A 8 46.22 -16.70 -35.71
C GLY A 8 46.47 -15.68 -34.59
N ILE A 9 46.04 -14.45 -34.83
CA ILE A 9 46.16 -13.27 -33.96
C ILE A 9 45.51 -13.55 -32.58
N LYS A 10 46.31 -13.54 -31.51
CA LYS A 10 45.81 -13.41 -30.12
C LYS A 10 45.62 -11.92 -29.83
N VAL A 11 44.36 -11.51 -29.70
CA VAL A 11 43.98 -10.18 -29.20
C VAL A 11 44.20 -10.17 -27.69
N ASP A 12 45.18 -9.39 -27.26
CA ASP A 12 45.42 -9.03 -25.88
C ASP A 12 44.27 -8.12 -25.40
N LYS A 13 43.55 -8.53 -24.36
CA LYS A 13 42.60 -7.67 -23.64
C LYS A 13 43.03 -7.66 -22.18
N GLY A 14 43.90 -6.72 -21.85
CA GLY A 14 44.05 -6.24 -20.48
C GLY A 14 42.69 -5.78 -19.97
N TYR A 15 42.14 -6.52 -19.03
CA TYR A 15 40.91 -6.16 -18.33
C TYR A 15 41.28 -5.24 -17.17
N ASP A 16 40.77 -4.02 -17.24
CA ASP A 16 40.85 -2.97 -16.23
C ASP A 16 40.51 -3.51 -14.83
N SER A 17 41.53 -3.66 -14.01
CA SER A 17 41.40 -3.96 -12.57
C SER A 17 41.26 -2.67 -11.73
N GLU A 18 41.34 -1.50 -12.37
CA GLU A 18 41.25 -0.19 -11.69
C GLU A 18 39.81 0.31 -11.53
N ASP A 19 38.91 0.02 -12.48
CA ASP A 19 37.51 0.47 -12.42
C ASP A 19 36.70 -0.22 -11.30
N ASP A 20 36.97 -1.50 -11.04
CA ASP A 20 36.26 -2.26 -10.01
C ASP A 20 36.69 -1.85 -8.58
N HIS A 21 37.91 -1.31 -8.46
CA HIS A 21 38.45 -0.81 -7.21
C HIS A 21 37.89 0.57 -6.85
N ASP A 22 37.63 1.41 -7.85
CA ASP A 22 37.03 2.73 -7.67
C ASP A 22 35.53 2.64 -7.41
N HIS A 23 34.83 1.68 -8.03
CA HIS A 23 33.43 1.38 -7.71
C HIS A 23 33.25 0.86 -6.27
N LYS A 24 34.14 -0.02 -5.78
CA LYS A 24 34.12 -0.47 -4.38
C LYS A 24 34.48 0.64 -3.39
N LYS A 25 35.42 1.53 -3.72
CA LYS A 25 35.74 2.69 -2.87
C LYS A 25 34.61 3.71 -2.82
N LYS A 26 33.89 3.91 -3.94
CA LYS A 26 32.75 4.81 -4.02
C LYS A 26 31.55 4.27 -3.26
N ASN A 27 31.24 2.97 -3.38
CA ASN A 27 30.23 2.31 -2.55
C ASN A 27 30.60 2.34 -1.06
N LYS A 28 31.86 2.09 -0.70
CA LYS A 28 32.31 2.23 0.71
C LYS A 28 32.23 3.67 1.23
N LYS A 29 32.49 4.68 0.39
CA LYS A 29 32.31 6.09 0.77
C LYS A 29 30.82 6.46 0.86
N GLU A 30 29.97 5.94 -0.01
CA GLU A 30 28.51 6.15 0.07
C GLU A 30 27.91 5.43 1.29
N GLU A 31 28.35 4.21 1.61
CA GLU A 31 28.02 3.48 2.84
C GLU A 31 28.56 4.21 4.10
N GLN A 32 29.79 4.73 4.07
CA GLN A 32 30.35 5.54 5.17
C GLN A 32 29.66 6.91 5.32
N ILE A 33 29.08 7.46 4.25
CA ILE A 33 28.24 8.67 4.30
C ILE A 33 26.82 8.33 4.78
N GLU A 34 26.30 7.12 4.54
CA GLU A 34 25.07 6.63 5.15
C GLU A 34 25.26 6.31 6.65
N GLU A 35 26.48 5.93 7.09
CA GLU A 35 26.86 5.82 8.50
C GLU A 35 27.06 7.18 9.19
N LEU A 36 27.16 8.30 8.45
CA LEU A 36 27.02 9.63 9.01
C LEU A 36 25.54 9.88 9.32
N SER A 37 25.21 9.73 10.60
CA SER A 37 23.87 9.88 11.19
C SER A 37 23.01 10.92 10.47
N VAL A 38 21.85 10.50 9.98
CA VAL A 38 20.96 11.33 9.14
C VAL A 38 20.61 12.62 9.88
N GLU A 39 20.45 12.57 11.21
CA GLU A 39 20.17 13.78 11.97
C GLU A 39 21.38 14.72 12.07
N ARG A 40 22.63 14.24 12.03
CA ARG A 40 23.83 15.11 11.96
C ARG A 40 23.90 15.89 10.65
N MET A 41 23.51 15.27 9.53
CA MET A 41 23.45 15.97 8.23
C MET A 41 22.48 17.15 8.23
N PHE A 42 21.48 17.14 9.11
CA PHE A 42 20.47 18.19 9.26
C PHE A 42 20.51 18.85 10.65
N GLU A 43 21.65 18.82 11.33
CA GLU A 43 21.82 19.44 12.65
C GLU A 43 21.56 20.95 12.62
N ASN A 44 22.07 21.61 11.57
CA ASN A 44 21.94 23.06 11.37
C ASN A 44 20.59 23.51 10.80
N GLN A 45 19.67 22.58 10.52
CA GLN A 45 18.35 22.93 9.99
C GLN A 45 17.31 22.85 11.11
N GLU A 46 16.82 24.00 11.55
CA GLU A 46 15.75 24.06 12.54
C GLU A 46 14.49 23.40 11.98
N VAL A 47 13.89 22.52 12.78
CA VAL A 47 12.60 21.92 12.45
C VAL A 47 11.54 23.00 12.68
N PRO A 48 10.82 23.46 11.63
CA PRO A 48 9.80 24.49 11.79
C PRO A 48 8.68 23.97 12.71
N SER A 49 8.01 24.89 13.42
CA SER A 49 6.85 24.54 14.25
C SER A 49 5.77 23.82 13.43
N TRP A 50 4.92 23.00 14.07
CA TRP A 50 3.89 22.23 13.37
C TRP A 50 2.98 23.11 12.49
N ARG A 51 2.67 24.34 12.92
CA ARG A 51 1.88 25.31 12.14
C ARG A 51 2.58 25.75 10.87
N ASN A 52 3.90 25.89 10.92
CA ASN A 52 4.71 26.31 9.79
C ASN A 52 5.04 25.14 8.84
N GLN A 53 4.82 23.89 9.25
CA GLN A 53 4.89 22.71 8.38
C GLN A 53 3.63 22.59 7.48
N LEU A 54 2.50 23.14 7.93
CA LEU A 54 1.22 23.15 7.23
C LEU A 54 1.15 24.34 6.26
N THR A 55 1.79 24.20 5.10
CA THR A 55 1.77 25.26 4.07
C THR A 55 0.55 25.13 3.16
N LEU A 56 0.03 26.25 2.66
CA LEU A 56 -1.06 26.26 1.67
C LEU A 56 -0.68 25.46 0.40
N ARG A 57 0.57 25.60 -0.06
CA ARG A 57 1.07 24.86 -1.24
C ARG A 57 1.08 23.35 -1.01
N ALA A 58 1.42 22.88 0.19
CA ALA A 58 1.36 21.46 0.53
C ALA A 58 -0.08 20.96 0.46
N PHE A 59 -1.04 21.70 1.02
CA PHE A 59 -2.45 21.33 0.91
C PHE A 59 -2.96 21.29 -0.53
N VAL A 60 -2.65 22.30 -1.35
CA VAL A 60 -3.06 22.33 -2.77
C VAL A 60 -2.47 21.14 -3.54
N VAL A 61 -1.16 20.89 -3.40
CA VAL A 61 -0.51 19.74 -4.06
C VAL A 61 -1.08 18.42 -3.54
N SER A 62 -1.30 18.29 -2.24
CA SER A 62 -1.88 17.09 -1.65
C SER A 62 -3.32 16.86 -2.12
N PHE A 63 -4.11 17.91 -2.33
CA PHE A 63 -5.47 17.80 -2.84
C PHE A 63 -5.49 17.28 -4.27
N LEU A 64 -4.67 17.85 -5.16
CA LEU A 64 -4.56 17.40 -6.55
C LEU A 64 -4.07 15.95 -6.64
N LEU A 65 -3.05 15.60 -5.86
CA LEU A 65 -2.56 14.22 -5.77
C LEU A 65 -3.59 13.27 -5.17
N SER A 66 -4.38 13.73 -4.18
CA SER A 66 -5.44 12.92 -3.57
C SER A 66 -6.52 12.54 -4.58
N ILE A 67 -6.92 13.46 -5.47
CA ILE A 67 -7.87 13.15 -6.55
C ILE A 67 -7.32 12.05 -7.44
N LEU A 68 -6.08 12.20 -7.91
CA LEU A 68 -5.42 11.21 -8.76
C LEU A 68 -5.32 9.84 -8.08
N PHE A 69 -4.84 9.78 -6.83
CA PHE A 69 -4.67 8.53 -6.10
C PHE A 69 -6.00 7.89 -5.73
N SER A 70 -7.05 8.68 -5.46
CA SER A 70 -8.40 8.14 -5.19
C SER A 70 -8.97 7.43 -6.41
N VAL A 71 -8.78 7.98 -7.62
CA VAL A 71 -9.18 7.30 -8.87
C VAL A 71 -8.41 5.99 -9.07
N ILE A 72 -7.09 6.01 -8.83
CA ILE A 72 -6.25 4.80 -8.92
C ILE A 72 -6.71 3.74 -7.92
N VAL A 73 -6.90 4.12 -6.66
CA VAL A 73 -7.37 3.20 -5.61
C VAL A 73 -8.75 2.67 -5.93
N MET A 74 -9.68 3.50 -6.41
CA MET A 74 -11.01 3.04 -6.78
C MET A 74 -10.96 2.01 -7.92
N LYS A 75 -10.12 2.26 -8.92
CA LYS A 75 -9.94 1.33 -10.03
C LYS A 75 -9.36 0.00 -9.54
N LEU A 76 -8.30 0.04 -8.74
CA LEU A 76 -7.70 -1.17 -8.15
C LEU A 76 -8.68 -1.92 -7.25
N ASN A 77 -9.47 -1.22 -6.45
CA ASN A 77 -10.49 -1.82 -5.59
C ASN A 77 -11.51 -2.61 -6.42
N LEU A 78 -12.03 -2.02 -7.49
CA LEU A 78 -13.04 -2.64 -8.35
C LEU A 78 -12.49 -3.72 -9.28
N THR A 79 -11.21 -3.66 -9.67
CA THR A 79 -10.63 -4.63 -10.61
C THR A 79 -9.85 -5.75 -9.94
N THR A 80 -8.89 -5.41 -9.08
CA THR A 80 -7.94 -6.39 -8.51
C THR A 80 -8.28 -6.77 -7.08
N GLY A 81 -9.01 -5.92 -6.35
CA GLY A 81 -9.29 -6.10 -4.92
C GLY A 81 -8.05 -6.02 -4.01
N ILE A 82 -6.86 -5.81 -4.59
CA ILE A 82 -5.58 -5.73 -3.90
C ILE A 82 -4.96 -4.37 -4.18
N ILE A 83 -4.72 -3.60 -3.12
CA ILE A 83 -4.10 -2.28 -3.21
C ILE A 83 -2.72 -2.31 -2.56
N PRO A 84 -1.64 -2.01 -3.30
CA PRO A 84 -0.31 -1.91 -2.73
C PRO A 84 -0.18 -0.65 -1.85
N SER A 85 0.84 -0.61 -1.00
CA SER A 85 1.15 0.62 -0.25
C SER A 85 1.56 1.74 -1.21
N LEU A 86 0.76 2.80 -1.26
CA LEU A 86 0.98 3.98 -2.11
C LEU A 86 1.85 5.06 -1.45
N ASN A 87 2.37 4.79 -0.25
CA ASN A 87 3.10 5.76 0.58
C ASN A 87 4.35 6.33 -0.11
N VAL A 88 5.15 5.45 -0.72
CA VAL A 88 6.39 5.81 -1.43
C VAL A 88 6.07 6.68 -2.66
N SER A 89 5.06 6.28 -3.44
CA SER A 89 4.62 7.02 -4.64
C SER A 89 4.10 8.41 -4.28
N ALA A 90 3.32 8.52 -3.20
CA ALA A 90 2.82 9.80 -2.70
C ALA A 90 3.97 10.73 -2.26
N GLY A 91 4.96 10.21 -1.53
CA GLY A 91 6.13 10.98 -1.09
C GLY A 91 7.05 11.43 -2.24
N LEU A 92 7.23 10.59 -3.27
CA LEU A 92 8.04 10.93 -4.46
C LEU A 92 7.35 11.98 -5.34
N LEU A 93 6.06 11.79 -5.64
CA LEU A 93 5.29 12.73 -6.46
C LEU A 93 5.08 14.06 -5.72
N GLY A 94 4.80 14.02 -4.42
CA GLY A 94 4.74 15.22 -3.57
C GLY A 94 6.00 16.05 -3.66
N PHE A 95 7.18 15.41 -3.52
CA PHE A 95 8.47 16.07 -3.69
C PHE A 95 8.62 16.71 -5.08
N PHE A 96 8.26 15.98 -6.14
CA PHE A 96 8.38 16.47 -7.51
C PHE A 96 7.48 17.67 -7.82
N PHE A 97 6.20 17.60 -7.44
CA PHE A 97 5.24 18.68 -7.71
C PHE A 97 5.56 19.92 -6.92
N VAL A 98 5.90 19.80 -5.62
CA VAL A 98 6.28 20.98 -4.83
C VAL A 98 7.60 21.58 -5.33
N LYS A 99 8.59 20.76 -5.70
CA LYS A 99 9.85 21.28 -6.25
C LYS A 99 9.68 21.96 -7.61
N THR A 100 8.69 21.52 -8.39
CA THR A 100 8.33 22.18 -9.66
C THR A 100 7.61 23.50 -9.38
N TRP A 101 6.69 23.51 -8.42
CA TRP A 101 5.96 24.68 -7.95
C TRP A 101 6.90 25.75 -7.36
N THR A 102 7.88 25.37 -6.54
CA THR A 102 8.86 26.30 -5.96
C THR A 102 9.74 26.91 -7.03
N LYS A 103 10.21 26.14 -8.01
CA LYS A 103 10.98 26.67 -9.15
C LYS A 103 10.17 27.66 -9.99
N PHE A 104 8.87 27.43 -10.15
CA PHE A 104 7.99 28.35 -10.84
C PHE A 104 7.83 29.66 -10.04
N LEU A 105 7.60 29.57 -8.74
CA LEU A 105 7.51 30.74 -7.85
C LEU A 105 8.82 31.51 -7.69
N GLU A 106 9.98 30.84 -7.73
CA GLU A 106 11.31 31.47 -7.73
C GLU A 106 11.48 32.36 -8.96
N LYS A 107 11.02 31.89 -10.13
CA LYS A 107 11.00 32.69 -11.36
C LYS A 107 10.06 33.89 -11.28
N SER A 108 9.02 33.83 -10.46
CA SER A 108 8.06 34.92 -10.23
C SER A 108 8.43 35.84 -9.06
N GLY A 109 9.57 35.62 -8.39
CA GLY A 109 10.06 36.48 -7.30
C GLY A 109 9.26 36.39 -5.99
N LEU A 110 8.31 35.47 -5.87
CA LEU A 110 7.35 35.37 -4.75
C LEU A 110 7.75 34.34 -3.68
N LEU A 111 8.99 33.84 -3.70
CA LEU A 111 9.38 32.75 -2.81
C LEU A 111 9.72 33.22 -1.38
N LYS A 112 8.81 32.99 -0.42
CA LYS A 112 9.04 33.30 1.00
C LYS A 112 9.59 32.14 1.84
N GLN A 113 9.48 30.87 1.41
CA GLN A 113 9.87 29.72 2.25
C GLN A 113 10.45 28.53 1.46
N PRO A 114 11.57 27.92 1.94
CA PRO A 114 12.16 26.71 1.34
C PRO A 114 11.28 25.47 1.57
N PHE A 115 11.41 24.46 0.70
CA PHE A 115 10.68 23.20 0.81
C PHE A 115 11.36 22.26 1.82
N THR A 116 10.61 21.80 2.83
CA THR A 116 11.14 20.99 3.94
C THR A 116 10.72 19.52 3.86
N ARG A 117 11.45 18.63 4.57
CA ARG A 117 11.17 17.18 4.64
C ARG A 117 9.82 16.90 5.30
N GLN A 118 9.49 17.73 6.29
CA GLN A 118 8.28 17.71 7.08
C GLN A 118 7.07 18.09 6.23
N GLU A 119 7.21 19.12 5.40
CA GLU A 119 6.19 19.50 4.43
C GLU A 119 5.91 18.37 3.43
N ASN A 120 6.94 17.66 2.95
CA ASN A 120 6.73 16.49 2.09
C ASN A 120 6.01 15.35 2.83
N THR A 121 6.29 15.18 4.12
CA THR A 121 5.61 14.19 4.98
C THR A 121 4.14 14.54 5.18
N VAL A 122 3.81 15.84 5.33
CA VAL A 122 2.41 16.31 5.38
C VAL A 122 1.67 15.95 4.10
N ILE A 123 2.26 16.21 2.93
CA ILE A 123 1.67 15.87 1.63
C ILE A 123 1.44 14.37 1.52
N GLN A 124 2.46 13.57 1.82
CA GLN A 124 2.36 12.11 1.80
C GLN A 124 1.26 11.62 2.75
N THR A 125 1.17 12.17 3.96
CA THR A 125 0.13 11.80 4.94
C THR A 125 -1.27 12.14 4.43
N CYS A 126 -1.48 13.33 3.88
CA CYS A 126 -2.77 13.75 3.34
C CYS A 126 -3.22 12.87 2.17
N VAL A 127 -2.31 12.56 1.23
CA VAL A 127 -2.62 11.71 0.05
C VAL A 127 -2.91 10.27 0.46
N VAL A 128 -2.16 9.73 1.44
CA VAL A 128 -2.37 8.37 1.93
C VAL A 128 -3.64 8.27 2.78
N ALA A 129 -3.97 9.29 3.57
CA ALA A 129 -5.21 9.32 4.33
C ALA A 129 -6.43 9.37 3.40
N SER A 130 -6.42 10.24 2.38
CA SER A 130 -7.53 10.36 1.42
C SER A 130 -7.71 9.09 0.58
N SER A 131 -6.63 8.55 0.02
CA SER A 131 -6.66 7.30 -0.75
C SER A 131 -6.96 6.08 0.12
N GLY A 132 -6.53 6.07 1.38
CA GLY A 132 -6.89 5.07 2.37
C GLY A 132 -8.40 5.03 2.63
N ILE A 133 -9.03 6.20 2.81
CA ILE A 133 -10.49 6.31 2.95
C ILE A 133 -11.21 5.84 1.67
N ALA A 134 -10.68 6.12 0.48
CA ALA A 134 -11.27 5.61 -0.76
C ALA A 134 -11.33 4.06 -0.80
N PHE A 135 -10.40 3.38 -0.13
CA PHE A 135 -10.41 1.93 0.03
C PHE A 135 -11.26 1.45 1.21
N SER A 136 -10.92 1.87 2.43
CA SER A 136 -11.53 1.37 3.67
C SER A 136 -12.91 1.96 3.96
N GLY A 137 -13.22 3.12 3.38
CA GLY A 137 -14.50 3.81 3.53
C GLY A 137 -15.66 3.11 2.83
N GLY A 138 -15.44 1.96 2.18
CA GLY A 138 -16.52 1.12 1.64
C GLY A 138 -17.02 1.49 0.26
N PHE A 139 -16.41 2.50 -0.37
CA PHE A 139 -16.79 2.98 -1.70
C PHE A 139 -16.70 1.94 -2.81
N GLY A 140 -15.84 0.92 -2.66
CA GLY A 140 -15.76 -0.21 -3.61
C GLY A 140 -16.49 -1.47 -3.16
N SER A 141 -17.16 -1.45 -2.00
CA SER A 141 -17.82 -2.62 -1.41
C SER A 141 -19.23 -2.29 -0.94
N TYR A 142 -19.43 -2.08 0.36
CA TYR A 142 -20.77 -1.93 0.96
C TYR A 142 -21.47 -0.63 0.57
N MET A 143 -20.74 0.49 0.39
CA MET A 143 -21.37 1.73 -0.08
C MET A 143 -21.78 1.65 -1.55
N PHE A 144 -21.02 0.93 -2.36
CA PHE A 144 -21.39 0.67 -3.75
C PHE A 144 -22.59 -0.27 -3.84
N GLY A 145 -22.60 -1.34 -3.04
CA GLY A 145 -23.67 -2.34 -3.01
C GLY A 145 -25.03 -1.81 -2.56
N MET A 146 -25.07 -0.74 -1.75
CA MET A 146 -26.34 -0.09 -1.35
C MET A 146 -27.02 0.72 -2.47
N SER A 147 -26.31 0.98 -3.57
CA SER A 147 -26.83 1.77 -4.68
C SER A 147 -27.95 1.04 -5.41
N GLU A 148 -29.00 1.78 -5.78
CA GLU A 148 -30.11 1.29 -6.60
C GLU A 148 -29.64 0.68 -7.92
N ALA A 149 -28.58 1.24 -8.53
CA ALA A 149 -28.04 0.71 -9.78
C ALA A 149 -27.52 -0.73 -9.64
N VAL A 150 -26.94 -1.06 -8.49
CA VAL A 150 -26.44 -2.41 -8.18
C VAL A 150 -27.60 -3.32 -7.80
N ALA A 151 -28.54 -2.83 -6.99
CA ALA A 151 -29.72 -3.59 -6.59
C ALA A 151 -30.60 -3.99 -7.79
N ARG A 152 -30.71 -3.14 -8.81
CA ARG A 152 -31.42 -3.44 -10.07
C ARG A 152 -30.71 -4.48 -10.94
N GLN A 153 -29.40 -4.68 -10.76
CA GLN A 153 -28.63 -5.70 -11.46
C GLN A 153 -28.70 -7.07 -10.77
N SER A 154 -29.06 -7.11 -9.48
CA SER A 154 -29.33 -8.37 -8.78
C SER A 154 -30.61 -9.04 -9.29
N THR A 155 -30.56 -10.37 -9.37
CA THR A 155 -31.66 -11.24 -9.83
C THR A 155 -32.85 -11.30 -8.88
N GLU A 156 -32.67 -10.87 -7.63
CA GLU A 156 -33.73 -10.72 -6.65
C GLU A 156 -34.17 -9.25 -6.65
N HIS A 157 -35.42 -8.99 -7.04
CA HIS A 157 -36.07 -7.70 -6.90
C HIS A 157 -36.32 -7.43 -5.41
N THR A 158 -35.27 -7.11 -4.69
CA THR A 158 -35.37 -6.71 -3.29
C THR A 158 -35.37 -5.19 -3.25
N ASP A 159 -36.44 -4.60 -2.74
CA ASP A 159 -36.55 -3.15 -2.45
C ASP A 159 -35.55 -2.67 -1.36
N ALA A 160 -34.62 -3.54 -0.95
CA ALA A 160 -33.57 -3.28 0.03
C ALA A 160 -32.38 -2.52 -0.60
N PHE A 161 -32.64 -1.34 -1.16
CA PHE A 161 -31.60 -0.40 -1.58
C PHE A 161 -31.76 0.92 -0.84
N LYS A 162 -30.64 1.57 -0.52
CA LYS A 162 -30.62 2.88 0.12
C LYS A 162 -29.59 3.72 -0.60
N ASN A 163 -30.06 4.60 -1.49
CA ASN A 163 -29.17 5.56 -2.16
C ASN A 163 -28.60 6.51 -1.12
N PRO A 164 -27.30 6.41 -0.77
CA PRO A 164 -26.73 7.24 0.28
C PRO A 164 -26.58 8.66 -0.25
N SER A 165 -27.22 9.64 0.40
CA SER A 165 -27.02 11.05 0.04
C SER A 165 -25.58 11.47 0.38
N LEU A 166 -25.04 12.45 -0.37
CA LEU A 166 -23.68 12.93 -0.13
C LEU A 166 -23.44 13.35 1.33
N SER A 167 -24.42 14.05 1.92
CA SER A 167 -24.37 14.47 3.33
C SER A 167 -24.29 13.29 4.30
N TRP A 168 -25.00 12.21 4.01
CA TRP A 168 -25.00 10.99 4.81
C TRP A 168 -23.65 10.27 4.72
N MET A 169 -23.07 10.20 3.51
CA MET A 169 -21.74 9.60 3.30
C MET A 169 -20.66 10.37 4.06
N ILE A 170 -20.73 11.71 4.03
CA ILE A 170 -19.80 12.57 4.78
C ILE A 170 -19.94 12.30 6.28
N GLY A 171 -21.17 12.24 6.81
CA GLY A 171 -21.42 11.93 8.22
C GLY A 171 -20.88 10.57 8.64
N PHE A 172 -21.15 9.52 7.86
CA PHE A 172 -20.64 8.17 8.10
C PHE A 172 -19.10 8.12 8.11
N LEU A 173 -18.46 8.66 7.07
CA LEU A 173 -17.00 8.65 6.96
C LEU A 173 -16.34 9.48 8.05
N PHE A 174 -16.96 10.58 8.48
CA PHE A 174 -16.48 11.38 9.60
C PHE A 174 -16.48 10.55 10.89
N VAL A 175 -17.58 9.89 11.22
CA VAL A 175 -17.68 9.07 12.43
C VAL A 175 -16.68 7.91 12.42
N VAL A 176 -16.57 7.18 11.30
CA VAL A 176 -15.69 6.00 11.20
C VAL A 176 -14.20 6.37 11.16
N SER A 177 -13.83 7.46 10.47
CA SER A 177 -12.42 7.83 10.30
C SER A 177 -11.79 8.36 11.59
N PHE A 178 -12.54 9.08 12.42
CA PHE A 178 -11.99 9.70 13.63
C PHE A 178 -11.79 8.70 14.77
N LEU A 179 -12.56 7.61 14.84
CA LEU A 179 -12.43 6.57 15.86
C LEU A 179 -11.00 5.99 15.89
N GLY A 180 -10.45 5.66 14.72
CA GLY A 180 -9.11 5.09 14.58
C GLY A 180 -8.00 6.04 15.03
N LEU A 181 -8.17 7.35 14.82
CA LEU A 181 -7.15 8.35 15.14
C LEU A 181 -6.87 8.42 16.64
N PHE A 182 -7.91 8.44 17.47
CA PHE A 182 -7.76 8.49 18.93
C PHE A 182 -7.22 7.19 19.52
N SER A 183 -7.55 6.03 18.93
CA SER A 183 -7.00 4.74 19.36
C SER A 183 -5.48 4.62 19.16
N VAL A 184 -4.92 5.30 18.14
CA VAL A 184 -3.49 5.22 17.81
C VAL A 184 -2.64 6.10 18.72
N VAL A 185 -3.19 7.19 19.27
CA VAL A 185 -2.44 8.14 20.13
C VAL A 185 -1.78 7.48 21.35
N PRO A 186 -2.44 6.62 22.15
CA PRO A 186 -1.76 5.95 23.27
C PRO A 186 -0.78 4.87 22.79
N LEU A 187 -1.14 4.16 21.70
CA LEU A 187 -0.33 3.07 21.15
C LEU A 187 0.98 3.56 20.54
N ARG A 188 1.03 4.77 19.97
CA ARG A 188 2.23 5.27 19.29
C ARG A 188 3.46 5.33 20.19
N LYS A 189 3.30 5.71 21.47
CA LYS A 189 4.43 5.80 22.42
C LYS A 189 4.96 4.39 22.72
N VAL A 190 4.04 3.49 23.04
CA VAL A 190 4.36 2.09 23.37
C VAL A 190 5.03 1.39 22.18
N MET A 191 4.49 1.56 20.97
CA MET A 191 5.02 0.88 19.79
C MET A 191 6.35 1.48 19.30
N ILE A 192 6.53 2.81 19.35
CA ILE A 192 7.71 3.49 18.78
C ILE A 192 8.86 3.60 19.79
N ILE A 193 8.57 4.00 21.04
CA ILE A 193 9.61 4.23 22.06
C ILE A 193 9.87 2.96 22.87
N ASP A 194 8.81 2.34 23.40
CA ASP A 194 8.99 1.25 24.38
C ASP A 194 9.36 -0.06 23.68
N PHE A 195 8.65 -0.43 22.61
CA PHE A 195 8.92 -1.65 21.84
C PHE A 195 9.84 -1.46 20.63
N LYS A 196 10.11 -0.22 20.20
CA LYS A 196 10.94 0.10 19.03
C LYS A 196 10.60 -0.73 17.78
N LEU A 197 9.31 -0.95 17.54
CA LEU A 197 8.87 -1.75 16.40
C LEU A 197 9.20 -1.02 15.10
N THR A 198 9.95 -1.68 14.22
CA THR A 198 10.17 -1.19 12.86
C THR A 198 8.88 -1.27 12.08
N TYR A 199 8.36 -0.13 11.62
CA TYR A 199 7.23 -0.07 10.69
C TYR A 199 7.76 -0.11 9.27
N PRO A 200 7.82 -1.26 8.59
CA PRO A 200 8.66 -1.39 7.39
C PRO A 200 8.29 -0.40 6.29
N SER A 201 7.00 -0.20 6.04
CA SER A 201 6.51 0.76 5.05
C SER A 201 6.74 2.23 5.48
N GLY A 202 6.49 2.56 6.75
CA GLY A 202 6.66 3.92 7.27
C GLY A 202 8.12 4.32 7.34
N THR A 203 8.97 3.44 7.88
CA THR A 203 10.42 3.62 7.97
C THR A 203 11.05 3.75 6.58
N ALA A 204 10.70 2.89 5.62
CA ALA A 204 11.19 3.00 4.25
C ALA A 204 10.78 4.33 3.59
N THR A 205 9.55 4.78 3.82
CA THR A 205 9.07 6.08 3.31
C THR A 205 9.83 7.24 3.95
N ALA A 206 10.10 7.19 5.26
CA ALA A 206 10.85 8.23 5.95
C ALA A 206 12.31 8.30 5.46
N TYR A 207 12.99 7.17 5.29
CA TYR A 207 14.32 7.12 4.68
C TYR A 207 14.31 7.70 3.27
N LEU A 208 13.32 7.35 2.46
CA LEU A 208 13.19 7.85 1.10
C LEU A 208 12.97 9.38 1.06
N ILE A 209 12.08 9.91 1.90
CA ILE A 209 11.84 11.36 2.00
C ILE A 209 13.11 12.08 2.44
N ASN A 210 13.82 11.56 3.44
CA ASN A 210 15.10 12.12 3.87
C ASN A 210 16.11 12.15 2.71
N SER A 211 16.20 11.06 1.96
CA SER A 211 17.09 10.96 0.79
C SER A 211 16.73 11.97 -0.31
N PHE A 212 15.45 12.26 -0.59
CA PHE A 212 15.08 13.23 -1.62
C PHE A 212 15.57 14.66 -1.35
N HIS A 213 15.72 15.03 -0.08
CA HIS A 213 16.22 16.34 0.32
C HIS A 213 17.76 16.41 0.38
N THR A 214 18.47 15.32 0.06
CA THR A 214 19.93 15.36 -0.16
C THR A 214 20.27 15.65 -1.63
N PRO A 215 21.43 16.25 -1.92
CA PRO A 215 21.84 16.55 -3.31
C PRO A 215 21.98 15.29 -4.18
N ALA A 216 22.38 14.16 -3.60
CA ALA A 216 22.45 12.87 -4.30
C ALA A 216 21.05 12.29 -4.56
N GLY A 217 20.16 12.28 -3.56
CA GLY A 217 18.83 11.71 -3.71
C GLY A 217 17.89 12.56 -4.57
N ALA A 218 18.12 13.86 -4.71
CA ALA A 218 17.41 14.69 -5.69
C ALA A 218 17.67 14.24 -7.15
N LYS A 219 18.87 13.71 -7.46
CA LYS A 219 19.18 13.13 -8.78
C LYS A 219 18.45 11.81 -8.96
N LEU A 220 18.44 10.96 -7.92
CA LEU A 220 17.73 9.68 -7.94
C LEU A 220 16.21 9.87 -8.10
N ALA A 221 15.61 10.81 -7.36
CA ALA A 221 14.20 11.18 -7.48
C ALA A 221 13.84 11.56 -8.91
N ARG A 222 14.66 12.37 -9.58
CA ARG A 222 14.45 12.76 -10.98
C ARG A 222 14.53 11.55 -11.93
N LYS A 223 15.44 10.61 -11.68
CA LYS A 223 15.53 9.36 -12.46
C LYS A 223 14.29 8.49 -12.26
N GLN A 224 13.81 8.36 -11.02
CA GLN A 224 12.60 7.61 -10.68
C GLN A 224 11.34 8.23 -11.30
N VAL A 225 11.15 9.54 -11.21
CA VAL A 225 10.02 10.23 -11.85
C VAL A 225 10.08 10.08 -13.38
N ARG A 226 11.28 10.15 -13.98
CA ARG A 226 11.43 9.90 -15.42
C ARG A 226 11.07 8.46 -15.80
N ALA A 227 11.46 7.48 -14.99
CA ALA A 227 11.06 6.09 -15.20
C ALA A 227 9.54 5.93 -15.06
N LEU A 228 8.94 6.51 -14.02
CA LEU A 228 7.49 6.53 -13.81
C LEU A 228 6.75 7.13 -15.01
N GLY A 229 7.23 8.27 -15.53
CA GLY A 229 6.68 8.88 -16.75
C GLY A 229 6.76 7.97 -17.97
N LYS A 230 7.88 7.26 -18.17
CA LYS A 230 8.04 6.30 -19.29
C LYS A 230 7.05 5.13 -19.19
N PHE A 231 6.96 4.50 -18.02
CA PHE A 231 6.04 3.38 -17.81
C PHE A 231 4.58 3.82 -17.84
N PHE A 232 4.28 5.03 -17.36
CA PHE A 232 2.96 5.63 -17.51
C PHE A 232 2.61 5.82 -18.99
N SER A 233 3.51 6.37 -19.81
CA SER A 233 3.28 6.51 -21.26
C SER A 233 3.09 5.16 -21.94
N PHE A 234 3.90 4.15 -21.61
CA PHE A 234 3.75 2.80 -22.17
C PHE A 234 2.40 2.19 -21.76
N SER A 235 2.03 2.26 -20.48
CA SER A 235 0.75 1.76 -19.98
C SER A 235 -0.44 2.50 -20.59
N PHE A 236 -0.31 3.81 -20.83
CA PHE A 236 -1.33 4.62 -21.49
C PHE A 236 -1.51 4.22 -22.96
N LEU A 237 -0.41 4.07 -23.70
CA LEU A 237 -0.45 3.60 -25.09
C LEU A 237 -0.99 2.18 -25.20
N TRP A 238 -0.63 1.30 -24.25
CA TRP A 238 -1.18 -0.05 -24.18
C TRP A 238 -2.69 -0.03 -23.89
N GLY A 239 -3.14 0.78 -22.92
CA GLY A 239 -4.57 0.95 -22.64
C GLY A 239 -5.34 1.52 -23.83
N PHE A 240 -4.76 2.49 -24.55
CA PHE A 240 -5.34 3.04 -25.78
C PHE A 240 -5.43 1.97 -26.89
N PHE A 241 -4.37 1.16 -27.05
CA PHE A 241 -4.37 0.04 -27.98
C PHE A 241 -5.45 -0.98 -27.62
N GLN A 242 -5.53 -1.41 -26.36
CA GLN A 242 -6.58 -2.34 -25.92
C GLN A 242 -7.97 -1.75 -26.19
N TRP A 243 -8.20 -0.49 -25.83
CA TRP A 243 -9.46 0.21 -26.10
C TRP A 243 -9.82 0.24 -27.59
N PHE A 244 -8.87 0.51 -28.48
CA PHE A 244 -9.09 0.53 -29.93
C PHE A 244 -9.54 -0.82 -30.49
N TYR A 245 -9.06 -1.93 -29.92
CA TYR A 245 -9.45 -3.29 -30.32
C TYR A 245 -10.60 -3.87 -29.47
N THR A 246 -11.20 -3.08 -28.59
CA THR A 246 -12.37 -3.50 -27.82
C THR A 246 -13.63 -3.18 -28.65
N ALA A 247 -14.18 -4.18 -29.35
CA ALA A 247 -15.34 -3.99 -30.23
C ALA A 247 -16.72 -4.19 -29.53
N GLY A 248 -16.74 -4.55 -28.24
CA GLY A 248 -17.94 -4.93 -27.48
C GLY A 248 -17.62 -5.68 -26.17
N ASP A 249 -18.66 -6.10 -25.45
CA ASP A 249 -18.52 -6.86 -24.20
C ASP A 249 -17.91 -8.24 -24.45
N GLY A 250 -16.84 -8.58 -23.72
CA GLY A 250 -16.15 -9.88 -23.82
C GLY A 250 -15.26 -10.05 -25.05
N CYS A 251 -14.85 -8.97 -25.73
CA CYS A 251 -13.94 -9.05 -26.87
C CYS A 251 -12.73 -8.12 -26.75
N GLY A 252 -11.68 -8.43 -27.52
CA GLY A 252 -10.39 -7.72 -27.48
C GLY A 252 -9.32 -8.43 -26.65
N PHE A 253 -8.22 -7.72 -26.37
CA PHE A 253 -7.05 -8.28 -25.68
C PHE A 253 -7.24 -8.52 -24.17
N VAL A 254 -8.40 -8.13 -23.63
CA VAL A 254 -8.78 -8.37 -22.23
C VAL A 254 -9.27 -9.82 -22.05
N GLU A 255 -9.86 -10.42 -23.09
CA GLU A 255 -10.41 -11.77 -23.07
C GLU A 255 -9.82 -12.62 -24.21
N PHE A 256 -8.50 -12.65 -24.33
CA PHE A 256 -7.85 -13.32 -25.46
C PHE A 256 -7.83 -14.85 -25.29
N PRO A 257 -8.49 -15.65 -26.17
CA PRO A 257 -8.63 -17.09 -26.02
C PRO A 257 -7.36 -17.86 -26.44
N SER A 258 -6.25 -17.61 -25.74
CA SER A 258 -4.92 -18.20 -25.99
C SER A 258 -4.85 -19.72 -25.79
N LEU A 259 -5.71 -20.28 -24.92
CA LEU A 259 -5.71 -21.69 -24.53
C LEU A 259 -6.79 -22.52 -25.26
N GLY A 260 -7.46 -21.94 -26.25
CA GLY A 260 -8.53 -22.56 -27.03
C GLY A 260 -9.94 -22.24 -26.52
N LEU A 261 -10.95 -22.47 -27.37
CA LEU A 261 -12.34 -22.08 -27.12
C LEU A 261 -12.97 -22.83 -25.93
N LYS A 262 -12.63 -24.10 -25.73
CA LYS A 262 -13.13 -24.90 -24.59
C LYS A 262 -12.53 -24.48 -23.24
N ALA A 263 -11.31 -23.94 -23.25
CA ALA A 263 -10.70 -23.33 -22.07
C ALA A 263 -11.33 -21.95 -21.79
N TYR A 264 -11.61 -21.18 -22.85
CA TYR A 264 -12.30 -19.91 -22.76
C TYR A 264 -13.71 -20.03 -22.15
N GLU A 265 -14.47 -21.08 -22.49
CA GLU A 265 -15.77 -21.41 -21.87
C GLU A 265 -15.66 -21.61 -20.35
N ASN A 266 -14.55 -22.18 -19.88
CA ASN A 266 -14.25 -22.34 -18.46
C ASN A 266 -13.54 -21.11 -17.84
N LYS A 267 -13.58 -19.95 -18.52
CA LYS A 267 -12.92 -18.69 -18.12
C LYS A 267 -11.40 -18.79 -17.99
N PHE A 268 -10.75 -19.75 -18.68
CA PHE A 268 -9.30 -19.78 -18.85
C PHE A 268 -8.89 -19.01 -20.09
N PHE A 269 -8.41 -17.80 -19.87
CA PHE A 269 -7.79 -16.96 -20.90
C PHE A 269 -6.71 -16.09 -20.28
N PHE A 270 -5.80 -15.57 -21.11
CA PHE A 270 -4.84 -14.58 -20.66
C PHE A 270 -5.43 -13.18 -20.82
N ASP A 271 -5.63 -12.50 -19.71
CA ASP A 271 -5.84 -11.05 -19.68
C ASP A 271 -4.47 -10.36 -19.73
N PHE A 272 -4.22 -9.58 -20.78
CA PHE A 272 -3.01 -8.78 -20.93
C PHE A 272 -3.13 -7.41 -20.25
N SER A 273 -3.85 -7.33 -19.13
CA SER A 273 -3.99 -6.11 -18.34
C SER A 273 -2.67 -5.72 -17.67
N ALA A 274 -2.17 -4.54 -18.04
CA ALA A 274 -0.99 -3.94 -17.43
C ALA A 274 -1.17 -3.69 -15.92
N THR A 275 -2.43 -3.59 -15.44
CA THR A 275 -2.74 -3.46 -14.02
C THR A 275 -2.36 -4.73 -13.25
N TYR A 276 -2.70 -5.91 -13.76
CA TYR A 276 -2.33 -7.19 -13.11
C TYR A 276 -0.84 -7.46 -13.19
N VAL A 277 -0.17 -7.08 -14.28
CA VAL A 277 1.29 -7.12 -14.37
C VAL A 277 1.92 -6.21 -13.30
N GLY A 278 1.41 -4.99 -13.14
CA GLY A 278 1.88 -4.05 -12.13
C GLY A 278 1.69 -4.55 -10.70
N VAL A 279 0.52 -5.11 -10.37
CA VAL A 279 0.26 -5.72 -9.06
C VAL A 279 1.19 -6.91 -8.82
N GLY A 280 1.37 -7.78 -9.81
CA GLY A 280 2.28 -8.92 -9.73
C GLY A 280 3.74 -8.53 -9.51
N MET A 281 4.20 -7.41 -10.07
CA MET A 281 5.56 -6.88 -9.83
C MET A 281 5.77 -6.38 -8.39
N ILE A 282 4.69 -5.97 -7.71
CA ILE A 282 4.75 -5.45 -6.33
C ILE A 282 4.58 -6.58 -5.30
N CYS A 283 3.73 -7.56 -5.60
CA CYS A 283 3.45 -8.67 -4.71
C CYS A 283 4.62 -9.68 -4.66
N PRO A 284 4.94 -10.23 -3.46
CA PRO A 284 5.88 -11.35 -3.34
C PRO A 284 5.52 -12.52 -4.27
N TYR A 285 6.54 -13.19 -4.81
CA TYR A 285 6.36 -14.31 -5.74
C TYR A 285 5.49 -15.43 -5.14
N ILE A 286 5.58 -15.67 -3.83
CA ILE A 286 4.79 -16.69 -3.14
C ILE A 286 3.29 -16.40 -3.24
N ILE A 287 2.90 -15.12 -3.18
CA ILE A 287 1.50 -14.70 -3.32
C ILE A 287 1.06 -14.91 -4.77
N ASN A 288 1.87 -14.48 -5.74
CA ASN A 288 1.54 -14.65 -7.17
C ASN A 288 1.36 -16.12 -7.55
N ILE A 289 2.23 -17.01 -7.08
CA ILE A 289 2.12 -18.46 -7.30
C ILE A 289 0.88 -19.03 -6.60
N SER A 290 0.61 -18.62 -5.36
CA SER A 290 -0.57 -19.09 -4.61
C SER A 290 -1.88 -18.67 -5.27
N VAL A 291 -1.96 -17.42 -5.76
CA VAL A 291 -3.12 -16.91 -6.51
C VAL A 291 -3.30 -17.66 -7.83
N LEU A 292 -2.20 -17.94 -8.54
CA LEU A 292 -2.24 -18.73 -9.77
C LEU A 292 -2.74 -20.16 -9.52
N LEU A 293 -2.17 -20.85 -8.54
CA LEU A 293 -2.58 -22.21 -8.17
C LEU A 293 -4.04 -22.24 -7.69
N GLY A 294 -4.45 -21.27 -6.87
CA GLY A 294 -5.83 -21.11 -6.43
C GLY A 294 -6.79 -20.88 -7.61
N GLY A 295 -6.39 -20.05 -8.57
CA GLY A 295 -7.14 -19.83 -9.81
C GLY A 295 -7.29 -21.11 -10.65
N ILE A 296 -6.21 -21.87 -10.82
CA ILE A 296 -6.21 -23.14 -11.56
C ILE A 296 -7.10 -24.17 -10.87
N LEU A 297 -7.00 -24.33 -9.55
CA LEU A 297 -7.83 -25.27 -8.80
C LEU A 297 -9.31 -24.88 -8.80
N SER A 298 -9.60 -23.58 -8.62
CA SER A 298 -10.95 -23.04 -8.57
C SER A 298 -11.65 -23.15 -9.93
N TRP A 299 -11.08 -22.53 -10.96
CA TRP A 299 -11.70 -22.47 -12.28
C TRP A 299 -11.46 -23.74 -13.10
N GLY A 300 -10.36 -24.45 -12.88
CA GLY A 300 -9.97 -25.62 -13.69
C GLY A 300 -10.52 -26.94 -13.19
N LEU A 301 -10.81 -27.06 -11.90
CA LEU A 301 -11.27 -28.30 -11.29
C LEU A 301 -12.59 -28.12 -10.54
N MET A 302 -12.65 -27.19 -9.59
CA MET A 302 -13.77 -27.08 -8.66
C MET A 302 -15.09 -26.67 -9.35
N TRP A 303 -15.10 -25.59 -10.13
CA TRP A 303 -16.34 -25.15 -10.79
C TRP A 303 -16.85 -26.11 -11.86
N PRO A 304 -16.00 -26.66 -12.76
CA PRO A 304 -16.45 -27.66 -13.72
C PRO A 304 -17.02 -28.92 -13.05
N LEU A 305 -16.43 -29.39 -11.95
CA LEU A 305 -16.96 -30.55 -11.21
C LEU A 305 -18.33 -30.27 -10.60
N ILE A 306 -18.53 -29.09 -10.00
CA ILE A 306 -19.83 -28.70 -9.43
C ILE A 306 -20.87 -28.52 -10.54
N ASP A 307 -20.47 -28.04 -11.72
CA ASP A 307 -21.36 -27.88 -12.87
C ASP A 307 -21.93 -29.23 -13.34
N THR A 308 -21.12 -30.32 -13.32
CA THR A 308 -21.62 -31.67 -13.65
C THR A 308 -22.69 -32.21 -12.68
N LYS A 309 -22.87 -31.59 -11.51
CA LYS A 309 -23.87 -31.95 -10.50
C LYS A 309 -25.14 -31.09 -10.56
N LYS A 310 -25.34 -30.38 -11.68
CA LYS A 310 -26.57 -29.66 -11.99
C LYS A 310 -27.77 -30.62 -11.99
N GLY A 311 -28.81 -30.31 -11.23
CA GLY A 311 -29.99 -31.15 -11.01
C GLY A 311 -30.01 -31.87 -9.65
N ASP A 312 -28.84 -32.27 -9.12
CA ASP A 312 -28.73 -32.93 -7.81
C ASP A 312 -28.43 -31.93 -6.69
N TRP A 313 -27.48 -31.01 -6.93
CA TRP A 313 -27.02 -30.05 -5.93
C TRP A 313 -27.70 -28.68 -6.05
N TYR A 314 -28.16 -28.33 -7.24
CA TYR A 314 -28.94 -27.11 -7.50
C TYR A 314 -29.85 -27.32 -8.72
N SER A 315 -30.99 -26.63 -8.75
CA SER A 315 -32.01 -26.83 -9.80
C SER A 315 -31.47 -26.51 -11.19
N ALA A 316 -31.80 -27.37 -12.17
CA ALA A 316 -31.31 -27.26 -13.54
C ALA A 316 -31.90 -26.07 -14.31
N ASP A 317 -33.04 -25.55 -13.87
CA ASP A 317 -33.80 -24.48 -14.53
C ASP A 317 -33.31 -23.08 -14.15
N LEU A 318 -32.37 -22.98 -13.19
CA LEU A 318 -31.86 -21.70 -12.72
C LEU A 318 -30.83 -21.13 -13.70
N LYS A 319 -30.89 -19.80 -13.91
CA LYS A 319 -29.87 -19.06 -14.66
C LYS A 319 -28.50 -19.21 -13.96
N PRO A 320 -27.38 -19.32 -14.72
CA PRO A 320 -26.03 -19.43 -14.14
C PRO A 320 -25.64 -18.28 -13.20
N SER A 321 -26.28 -17.12 -13.33
CA SER A 321 -26.10 -15.92 -12.51
C SER A 321 -26.94 -15.91 -11.22
N SER A 322 -27.79 -16.91 -10.98
CA SER A 322 -28.61 -16.98 -9.77
C SER A 322 -27.76 -17.35 -8.56
N LEU A 323 -27.96 -16.64 -7.45
CA LEU A 323 -27.36 -16.96 -6.14
C LEU A 323 -27.78 -18.34 -5.62
N HIS A 324 -28.89 -18.87 -6.11
CA HIS A 324 -29.36 -20.22 -5.77
C HIS A 324 -28.75 -21.32 -6.66
N GLY A 325 -27.92 -20.95 -7.64
CA GLY A 325 -27.21 -21.87 -8.54
C GLY A 325 -25.70 -21.87 -8.31
N LEU A 326 -24.94 -22.09 -9.38
CA LEU A 326 -23.47 -22.16 -9.34
C LEU A 326 -22.80 -20.91 -8.75
N GLN A 327 -23.39 -19.72 -8.94
CA GLN A 327 -22.86 -18.47 -8.39
C GLN A 327 -22.92 -18.43 -6.85
N GLY A 328 -23.93 -19.04 -6.24
CA GLY A 328 -24.02 -19.17 -4.78
C GLY A 328 -22.86 -19.96 -4.21
N TYR A 329 -22.56 -21.12 -4.79
CA TYR A 329 -21.41 -21.94 -4.38
C TYR A 329 -20.08 -21.18 -4.51
N LYS A 330 -19.91 -20.39 -5.58
CA LYS A 330 -18.74 -19.51 -5.75
C LYS A 330 -18.57 -18.52 -4.60
N VAL A 331 -19.65 -17.83 -4.25
CA VAL A 331 -19.63 -16.78 -3.23
C VAL A 331 -19.51 -17.35 -1.82
N PHE A 332 -20.37 -18.32 -1.45
CA PHE A 332 -20.43 -18.84 -0.09
C PHE A 332 -19.20 -19.67 0.30
N ILE A 333 -18.63 -20.47 -0.61
CA ILE A 333 -17.38 -21.20 -0.34
C ILE A 333 -16.24 -20.20 -0.10
N ALA A 334 -16.14 -19.14 -0.92
CA ALA A 334 -15.14 -18.10 -0.73
C ALA A 334 -15.31 -17.37 0.61
N ILE A 335 -16.53 -16.97 0.97
CA ILE A 335 -16.83 -16.32 2.25
C ILE A 335 -16.50 -17.27 3.42
N ALA A 336 -16.88 -18.54 3.35
CA ALA A 336 -16.58 -19.52 4.39
C ALA A 336 -15.07 -19.72 4.60
N MET A 337 -14.29 -19.76 3.51
CA MET A 337 -12.83 -19.85 3.60
C MET A 337 -12.22 -18.58 4.23
N ILE A 338 -12.64 -17.40 3.80
CA ILE A 338 -12.13 -16.12 4.34
C ILE A 338 -12.50 -15.98 5.83
N LEU A 339 -13.75 -16.30 6.19
CA LEU A 339 -14.22 -16.22 7.57
C LEU A 339 -13.53 -17.27 8.46
N GLY A 340 -13.33 -18.49 7.94
CA GLY A 340 -12.63 -19.57 8.63
C GLY A 340 -11.17 -19.22 8.91
N ASP A 341 -10.44 -18.73 7.91
CA ASP A 341 -9.06 -18.27 8.08
C ASP A 341 -8.97 -17.06 9.02
N GLY A 342 -9.89 -16.09 8.88
CA GLY A 342 -9.98 -14.94 9.77
C GLY A 342 -10.21 -15.33 11.23
N LEU A 343 -11.15 -16.25 11.47
CA LEU A 343 -11.45 -16.76 12.81
C LEU A 343 -10.28 -17.56 13.39
N TYR A 344 -9.65 -18.43 12.60
CA TYR A 344 -8.48 -19.18 13.01
C TYR A 344 -7.32 -18.24 13.41
N ASN A 345 -7.01 -17.24 12.58
CA ASN A 345 -5.96 -16.28 12.88
C ASN A 345 -6.29 -15.42 14.11
N PHE A 346 -7.55 -15.01 14.27
CA PHE A 346 -7.99 -14.29 15.46
C PHE A 346 -7.78 -15.12 16.74
N ILE A 347 -8.25 -16.37 16.75
CA ILE A 347 -8.09 -17.28 17.90
C ILE A 347 -6.60 -17.55 18.16
N LYS A 348 -5.80 -17.77 17.11
CA LYS A 348 -4.36 -18.02 17.21
C LYS A 348 -3.59 -16.82 17.79
N VAL A 349 -3.87 -15.61 17.32
CA VAL A 349 -3.22 -14.40 17.82
C VAL A 349 -3.67 -14.14 19.26
N LEU A 350 -4.97 -14.21 19.53
CA LEU A 350 -5.52 -14.00 20.87
C LEU A 350 -4.93 -15.00 21.88
N SER A 351 -4.90 -16.29 21.53
CA SER A 351 -4.32 -17.34 22.39
C SER A 351 -2.83 -17.11 22.64
N ARG A 352 -2.04 -16.74 21.63
CA ARG A 352 -0.61 -16.39 21.81
C ARG A 352 -0.43 -15.15 22.68
N THR A 353 -1.23 -14.11 22.47
CA THR A 353 -1.18 -12.88 23.27
C THR A 353 -1.57 -13.13 24.72
N LEU A 354 -2.65 -13.88 24.97
CA LEU A 354 -3.09 -14.26 26.31
C LEU A 354 -2.06 -15.16 27.01
N THR A 355 -1.47 -16.11 26.29
CA THR A 355 -0.42 -16.98 26.82
C THR A 355 0.82 -16.16 27.17
N ALA A 356 1.27 -15.27 26.29
CA ALA A 356 2.39 -14.37 26.55
C ALA A 356 2.11 -13.44 27.74
N LEU A 357 0.91 -12.87 27.82
CA LEU A 357 0.49 -12.03 28.94
C LEU A 357 0.41 -12.81 30.25
N PHE A 358 -0.09 -14.04 30.22
CA PHE A 358 -0.17 -14.92 31.39
C PHE A 358 1.23 -15.30 31.91
N PHE A 359 2.15 -15.67 31.01
CA PHE A 359 3.55 -15.90 31.40
C PHE A 359 4.23 -14.62 31.89
N GLN A 360 3.92 -13.46 31.33
CA GLN A 360 4.48 -12.17 31.74
C GLN A 360 3.95 -11.71 33.10
N LEU A 361 2.67 -11.93 33.40
CA LEU A 361 2.06 -11.66 34.70
C LEU A 361 2.56 -12.63 35.77
N ARG A 362 2.73 -13.92 35.43
CA ARG A 362 3.25 -14.95 36.34
C ARG A 362 4.77 -14.84 36.55
N GLY A 363 5.51 -14.36 35.55
CA GLY A 363 6.95 -14.10 35.63
C GLY A 363 7.30 -12.78 36.33
N ARG A 364 6.31 -11.92 36.59
CA ARG A 364 6.49 -10.65 37.33
C ARG A 364 6.86 -10.86 38.81
N ASP A 365 6.60 -12.06 39.35
CA ASP A 365 7.06 -12.47 40.67
C ASP A 365 8.44 -13.15 40.65
N ALA A 366 9.03 -13.41 39.47
CA ALA A 366 10.26 -14.22 39.39
C ALA A 366 11.46 -13.57 38.68
N THR A 367 11.33 -12.65 37.72
CA THR A 367 12.50 -11.92 37.16
C THR A 367 12.10 -10.80 36.18
N GLY A 368 12.47 -9.57 36.52
CA GLY A 368 12.31 -8.38 35.66
C GLY A 368 13.33 -8.28 34.52
N ALA A 369 13.51 -9.34 33.74
CA ALA A 369 14.37 -9.32 32.55
C ALA A 369 13.80 -10.24 31.46
N LEU A 370 13.48 -9.66 30.31
CA LEU A 370 13.25 -10.43 29.08
C LEU A 370 14.61 -10.82 28.49
N PRO A 371 14.83 -12.09 28.14
CA PRO A 371 15.67 -12.42 27.01
C PRO A 371 14.83 -13.10 25.92
N ILE A 372 15.17 -12.83 24.66
CA ILE A 372 15.30 -13.78 23.53
C ILE A 372 15.23 -12.95 22.24
N ALA A 373 16.41 -12.64 21.72
CA ALA A 373 16.85 -13.10 20.41
C ALA A 373 18.37 -12.90 20.34
N ASP A 374 19.11 -13.99 20.50
CA ASP A 374 20.54 -14.07 20.23
C ASP A 374 20.84 -13.65 18.78
N ARG A 375 21.40 -12.45 18.62
CA ARG A 375 22.46 -12.16 17.66
C ARG A 375 23.50 -11.33 18.37
N SER A 376 24.65 -11.96 18.60
CA SER A 376 25.92 -11.38 19.03
C SER A 376 26.14 -9.96 18.52
N THR A 377 26.00 -8.98 19.40
CA THR A 377 26.76 -7.72 19.34
C THR A 377 27.16 -7.36 20.77
N PRO A 378 28.45 -7.41 21.12
CA PRO A 378 28.93 -6.85 22.36
C PRO A 378 29.05 -5.35 22.13
N GLU A 379 27.99 -4.59 22.43
CA GLU A 379 28.12 -3.18 22.78
C GLU A 379 26.78 -2.66 23.29
N THR A 380 26.73 -2.34 24.58
CA THR A 380 25.85 -1.31 25.13
C THR A 380 26.24 0.02 24.47
N SER A 381 25.91 0.15 23.19
CA SER A 381 26.28 1.29 22.37
C SER A 381 25.53 2.51 22.90
N ARG A 382 26.30 3.56 23.17
CA ARG A 382 25.82 4.92 23.44
C ARG A 382 24.60 5.18 22.55
N ILE A 383 23.43 5.47 23.15
CA ILE A 383 22.21 5.78 22.39
C ILE A 383 22.59 6.73 21.26
N SER A 384 22.43 6.28 20.01
CA SER A 384 22.86 7.03 18.83
C SER A 384 22.33 8.45 18.90
N TYR A 385 23.13 9.43 18.49
CA TYR A 385 22.72 10.85 18.47
C TYR A 385 21.36 11.02 17.76
N ASP A 386 21.13 10.24 16.70
CA ASP A 386 19.86 10.19 15.97
C ASP A 386 18.69 9.77 16.87
N ASP A 387 18.87 8.71 17.65
CA ASP A 387 17.83 8.17 18.53
C ASP A 387 17.49 9.14 19.66
N GLN A 388 18.50 9.81 20.23
CA GLN A 388 18.27 10.84 21.25
C GLN A 388 17.48 12.03 20.69
N ARG A 389 17.89 12.55 19.52
CA ARG A 389 17.21 13.70 18.89
C ARG A 389 15.80 13.36 18.46
N ARG A 390 15.58 12.19 17.85
CA ARG A 390 14.25 11.69 17.44
C ARG A 390 13.33 11.49 18.64
N THR A 391 13.84 10.90 19.72
CA THR A 391 13.07 10.72 20.96
C THR A 391 12.69 12.08 21.56
N ARG A 392 13.64 13.02 21.64
CA ARG A 392 13.37 14.37 22.15
C ARG A 392 12.30 15.09 21.33
N LEU A 393 12.35 15.01 20.01
CA LEU A 393 11.34 15.59 19.13
C LEU A 393 9.99 14.90 19.28
N PHE A 394 9.96 13.57 19.36
CA PHE A 394 8.73 12.80 19.55
C PHE A 394 8.03 13.10 20.88
N LEU A 395 8.80 13.29 21.95
CA LEU A 395 8.27 13.61 23.28
C LEU A 395 7.83 15.08 23.41
N LYS A 396 8.33 15.98 22.56
CA LYS A 396 8.02 17.42 22.62
C LYS A 396 6.55 17.73 22.29
N ASP A 397 5.97 17.01 21.34
CA ASP A 397 4.61 17.23 20.83
C ASP A 397 3.63 16.14 21.30
N GLN A 398 3.62 15.84 22.61
CA GLN A 398 2.72 14.84 23.18
C GLN A 398 1.31 15.37 23.39
N ILE A 399 0.34 14.57 22.93
CA ILE A 399 -1.06 14.74 23.29
C ILE A 399 -1.28 14.04 24.64
N PRO A 400 -1.89 14.72 25.64
CA PRO A 400 -2.21 14.09 26.92
C PRO A 400 -3.02 12.80 26.73
N THR A 401 -2.63 11.73 27.41
CA THR A 401 -3.28 10.41 27.29
C THR A 401 -4.74 10.46 27.72
N TRP A 402 -5.08 11.25 28.75
CA TRP A 402 -6.46 11.47 29.17
C TRP A 402 -7.32 12.07 28.05
N PHE A 403 -6.79 13.05 27.31
CA PHE A 403 -7.50 13.65 26.18
C PHE A 403 -7.74 12.62 25.06
N ALA A 404 -6.75 11.77 24.79
CA ALA A 404 -6.88 10.71 23.79
C ALA A 404 -7.94 9.67 24.18
N VAL A 405 -7.94 9.22 25.43
CA VAL A 405 -8.90 8.25 25.96
C VAL A 405 -10.30 8.85 26.00
N ALA A 406 -10.46 10.09 26.49
CA ALA A 406 -11.74 10.78 26.51
C ALA A 406 -12.31 10.97 25.09
N GLY A 407 -11.47 11.39 24.14
CA GLY A 407 -11.85 11.53 22.73
C GLY A 407 -12.27 10.21 22.10
N TYR A 408 -11.53 9.12 22.38
CA TYR A 408 -11.88 7.78 21.93
C TYR A 408 -13.24 7.34 22.47
N VAL A 409 -13.48 7.47 23.78
CA VAL A 409 -14.75 7.07 24.42
C VAL A 409 -15.91 7.89 23.88
N ALA A 410 -15.74 9.19 23.71
CA ALA A 410 -16.78 10.06 23.16
C ALA A 410 -17.16 9.68 21.73
N ILE A 411 -16.17 9.50 20.84
CA ILE A 411 -16.43 9.15 19.44
C ILE A 411 -16.93 7.71 19.32
N ALA A 412 -16.46 6.79 20.16
CA ALA A 412 -16.98 5.43 20.21
C ALA A 412 -18.47 5.43 20.59
N ALA A 413 -18.87 6.18 21.62
CA ALA A 413 -20.27 6.30 22.01
C ALA A 413 -21.13 6.91 20.89
N VAL A 414 -20.66 7.97 20.24
CA VAL A 414 -21.35 8.56 19.07
C VAL A 414 -21.46 7.56 17.92
N SER A 415 -20.40 6.82 17.62
CA SER A 415 -20.37 5.81 16.56
C SER A 415 -21.33 4.66 16.84
N THR A 416 -21.32 4.11 18.06
CA THR A 416 -22.24 3.05 18.48
C THR A 416 -23.70 3.48 18.41
N ALA A 417 -24.02 4.75 18.70
CA ALA A 417 -25.38 5.26 18.59
C ALA A 417 -25.81 5.58 17.15
N THR A 418 -24.90 6.14 16.34
CA THR A 418 -25.22 6.64 14.99
C THR A 418 -25.17 5.55 13.92
N VAL A 419 -24.22 4.60 13.98
CA VAL A 419 -24.07 3.55 12.95
C VAL A 419 -25.34 2.70 12.78
N PRO A 420 -26.02 2.24 13.86
CA PRO A 420 -27.28 1.50 13.71
C PRO A 420 -28.44 2.35 13.16
N GLN A 421 -28.45 3.66 13.39
CA GLN A 421 -29.47 4.56 12.82
C GLN A 421 -29.20 4.87 11.34
N ILE A 422 -27.92 4.85 10.97
CA ILE A 422 -27.43 5.03 9.62
C ILE A 422 -27.77 3.80 8.76
N PHE A 423 -27.63 2.59 9.30
CA PHE A 423 -28.00 1.30 8.68
C PHE A 423 -29.10 0.60 9.49
N PRO A 424 -30.39 0.97 9.30
CA PRO A 424 -31.52 0.40 10.04
C PRO A 424 -31.83 -1.05 9.66
#